data_AF-A0A9P8LG35-F1
#
_entry.id   AF-A0A9P8LG35-F1
#
_cell.length_a   1.000
_cell.length_b   1.000
_cell.length_c   1.000
_cell.angle_alpha   90.00
_cell.angle_beta   90.00
_cell.angle_gamma   90.00
#
_symmetry.space_group_name_H-M   'P 1'
#
loop_
_entity.id
_entity.type
_entity.pdbx_description
1 polymer ?
#
loop_
_entity_poly.entity_id
_entity_poly.type
_entity_poly.pdbx_seq_one_letter_code
_entity_poly.pdbx_strand_id
1 'polypeptide(L)' 'MAGGAAQIKAHPFFSGIDWDALSRCAKPGPIVPNLRHPGDARYFGSYEDPMDGPEYTDEEFD' A
#
# COMPACT_ATOMS: atom_id res chain seq x y z
N MET A 1 7.57 -29.08 -5.15
CA MET A 1 8.17 -27.86 -4.55
C MET A 1 7.02 -26.95 -4.15
N ALA A 2 6.54 -27.01 -2.90
CA ALA A 2 5.51 -26.11 -2.42
C ALA A 2 6.01 -25.43 -1.13
N GLY A 3 7.05 -24.61 -1.28
CA GLY A 3 7.55 -23.73 -0.23
C GLY A 3 7.26 -22.27 -0.60
N GLY A 4 7.03 -21.43 0.40
CA GLY A 4 6.82 -19.98 0.22
C GLY A 4 5.34 -19.57 0.16
N ALA A 5 5.03 -18.52 -0.60
CA ALA A 5 3.69 -17.90 -0.63
C ALA A 5 2.55 -18.86 -0.98
N ALA A 6 2.83 -19.94 -1.72
CA ALA A 6 1.84 -20.96 -2.05
C ALA A 6 1.21 -21.63 -0.81
N GLN A 7 2.00 -21.86 0.26
CA GLN A 7 1.48 -22.45 1.50
C GLN A 7 0.52 -21.48 2.23
N ILE A 8 0.83 -20.18 2.21
CA ILE A 8 -0.03 -19.15 2.80
C ILE A 8 -1.35 -19.07 2.02
N LYS A 9 -1.28 -19.03 0.69
CA LYS A 9 -2.46 -18.97 -0.18
C LYS A 9 -3.39 -20.17 -0.03
N ALA A 10 -2.85 -21.34 0.31
CA ALA A 10 -3.60 -22.58 0.50
C ALA A 10 -4.17 -22.74 1.94
N HIS A 11 -3.83 -21.86 2.88
CA HIS A 11 -4.28 -21.99 4.27
C HIS A 11 -5.82 -21.78 4.38
N PRO A 12 -6.55 -22.55 5.23
CA PRO A 12 -8.01 -22.48 5.32
C PRO A 12 -8.58 -21.08 5.60
N PHE A 13 -7.84 -20.24 6.34
CA PHE A 13 -8.20 -18.84 6.59
C PHE A 13 -8.45 -18.05 5.29
N PHE A 14 -7.73 -18.36 4.21
CA PHE A 14 -7.84 -17.67 2.93
C PHE A 14 -8.67 -18.43 1.89
N SER A 15 -9.41 -19.47 2.28
CA SER A 15 -10.18 -20.33 1.36
C SER A 15 -11.23 -19.58 0.51
N GLY A 16 -11.71 -18.43 0.97
CA GLY A 16 -12.64 -17.58 0.21
C GLY A 16 -11.98 -16.61 -0.78
N ILE A 17 -10.65 -16.56 -0.86
CA ILE A 17 -9.94 -15.64 -1.76
C ILE A 17 -9.68 -16.32 -3.10
N ASP A 18 -10.26 -15.73 -4.16
CA ASP A 18 -9.83 -15.98 -5.53
C ASP A 18 -8.57 -15.15 -5.83
N TRP A 19 -7.41 -15.80 -5.69
CA TRP A 19 -6.10 -15.16 -5.87
C TRP A 19 -5.84 -14.66 -7.29
N ASP A 20 -6.43 -15.30 -8.30
CA ASP A 20 -6.30 -14.88 -9.70
C ASP A 20 -7.21 -13.68 -10.00
N ALA A 21 -8.37 -13.59 -9.34
CA ALA A 21 -9.24 -12.40 -9.44
C ALA A 21 -8.64 -11.20 -8.75
N LEU A 22 -7.98 -11.42 -7.61
CA LEU A 22 -7.28 -10.38 -6.88
C LEU A 22 -6.12 -9.81 -7.70
N SER A 23 -5.30 -10.67 -8.33
CA SER A 23 -4.12 -10.23 -9.09
C SER A 23 -4.47 -9.39 -10.32
N ARG A 24 -5.60 -9.67 -10.97
CA ARG A 24 -6.12 -8.89 -12.10
C ARG A 24 -7.01 -7.72 -11.69
N CYS A 25 -7.10 -7.42 -10.39
CA CYS A 25 -7.97 -6.37 -9.83
C CYS A 25 -9.43 -6.46 -10.31
N ALA A 26 -9.98 -7.67 -10.41
CA ALA A 26 -11.30 -7.90 -11.03
C ALA A 26 -12.50 -7.35 -10.22
N LYS A 27 -12.32 -7.10 -8.93
CA LYS A 27 -13.37 -6.63 -8.01
C LYS A 27 -12.84 -5.42 -7.23
N PRO A 28 -13.71 -4.45 -6.87
CA PRO A 28 -13.30 -3.37 -5.98
C PRO A 28 -12.84 -3.92 -4.63
N GLY A 29 -11.89 -3.22 -4.01
CA GLY A 29 -11.46 -3.51 -2.65
C GLY A 29 -12.59 -3.29 -1.63
N PRO A 30 -12.43 -3.77 -0.40
CA PRO A 30 -13.42 -3.60 0.66
C PRO A 30 -13.66 -2.13 1.04
N ILE A 31 -12.65 -1.29 0.84
CA ILE A 31 -12.73 0.16 1.02
C ILE A 31 -12.32 0.80 -0.30
N VAL A 32 -13.24 1.56 -0.89
CA VAL A 32 -12.96 2.37 -2.08
C VAL A 32 -12.81 3.82 -1.62
N PRO A 33 -11.61 4.41 -1.70
CA PRO A 33 -11.39 5.79 -1.29
C PRO A 33 -12.14 6.75 -2.21
N ASN A 34 -12.73 7.80 -1.64
CA ASN A 34 -13.39 8.84 -2.42
C ASN A 34 -12.37 9.94 -2.76
N LEU A 35 -11.89 9.93 -4.01
CA LEU A 35 -10.95 10.91 -4.53
C LEU A 35 -11.69 12.02 -5.28
N ARG A 36 -11.34 13.28 -5.00
CA ARG A 36 -11.90 14.43 -5.73
C ARG A 36 -11.18 14.71 -7.04
N HIS A 37 -9.90 14.40 -7.11
CA HIS A 37 -9.02 14.62 -8.26
C HIS A 37 -7.74 13.76 -8.12
N PRO A 38 -6.92 13.61 -9.18
CA PRO A 38 -5.71 12.76 -9.14
C PRO A 38 -4.69 13.13 -8.05
N GLY A 39 -4.62 14.41 -7.65
CA GLY A 39 -3.73 14.90 -6.57
C GLY A 39 -4.36 14.96 -5.17
N ASP A 40 -5.46 14.25 -4.89
CA ASP A 40 -6.15 14.33 -3.59
C ASP A 40 -5.36 13.56 -2.50
N ALA A 41 -4.80 14.30 -1.54
CA ALA A 41 -3.95 13.76 -0.47
C ALA A 41 -4.68 13.59 0.88
N ARG A 42 -6.01 13.65 0.93
CA ARG A 42 -6.79 13.65 2.19
C ARG A 42 -6.62 12.43 3.10
N TYR A 43 -6.15 11.31 2.56
CA TYR A 43 -5.94 10.06 3.29
C TYR A 43 -4.50 9.91 3.81
N PHE A 44 -3.65 10.92 3.59
CA PHE A 44 -2.30 11.00 4.11
C PHE A 44 -2.24 11.99 5.28
N GLY A 45 -1.22 11.85 6.13
CA GLY A 45 -0.90 12.85 7.14
C GLY A 45 -0.40 14.16 6.52
N SER A 46 -0.56 15.26 7.24
CA SER A 46 0.12 16.51 6.90
C SER A 46 1.55 16.45 7.42
N TYR A 47 2.51 16.82 6.59
CA TYR A 47 3.91 16.98 6.95
C TYR A 47 4.25 18.46 6.89
N GLU A 48 5.14 18.91 7.77
CA GLU A 48 5.75 20.23 7.66
C GLU A 48 6.51 20.30 6.34
N ASP A 49 6.51 21.47 5.71
CA ASP A 49 7.32 21.68 4.52
C ASP A 49 8.79 21.47 4.92
N PRO A 50 9.59 20.67 4.19
CA PRO A 50 11.02 20.59 4.45
C PRO A 50 11.72 21.97 4.46
N MET A 51 11.12 23.00 3.86
CA MET A 51 11.60 24.39 3.95
C MET A 51 11.39 25.04 5.34
N ASP A 52 10.48 24.50 6.16
CA ASP A 52 10.22 24.93 7.54
C ASP A 52 10.94 24.03 8.56
N GLY A 53 11.59 22.95 8.11
CA GLY A 53 12.39 22.02 8.92
C GLY A 53 13.86 22.41 9.03
N PRO A 54 14.68 21.68 9.83
CA PRO A 54 16.12 21.91 9.84
C PRO A 54 16.69 21.71 8.42
N GLU A 55 17.59 22.60 8.02
CA GLU A 55 18.29 22.52 6.74
C GLU A 55 18.87 21.11 6.55
N TYR A 56 18.57 20.48 5.41
CA TYR A 56 19.14 19.18 5.07
C TYR A 56 20.65 19.38 4.89
N THR A 57 21.45 18.96 5.87
CA THR A 57 22.91 18.94 5.72
C THR A 57 23.32 17.57 5.17
N ASP A 58 24.20 17.57 4.18
CA ASP A 58 24.75 16.35 3.56
C ASP A 58 25.63 15.51 4.52
N GLU A 59 25.67 15.85 5.81
CA GLU A 59 26.59 15.32 6.81
C GLU A 59 26.15 13.97 7.43
N GLU A 60 24.92 13.52 7.20
CA GLU A 60 24.36 12.28 7.78
C GLU A 60 24.67 11.00 6.96
N PHE A 61 25.49 11.09 5.90
CA PHE A 61 25.85 9.96 5.02
C PHE A 61 27.35 9.57 5.07
N ASP A 62 28.02 9.77 6.21
CA ASP A 62 29.41 9.31 6.45
C ASP A 62 29.47 8.07 7.37
#